data_AF-A0AAD5QA74-F1
#
_entry.id   AF-A0AAD5QA74-F1
#
_cell.length_a   1.000
_cell.length_b   1.000
_cell.length_c   1.000
_cell.angle_alpha   90.00
_cell.angle_beta   90.00
_cell.angle_gamma   90.00
#
_symmetry.space_group_name_H-M   'P 1'
#
loop_
_entity.id
_entity.type
_entity.pdbx_description
1 polymer ?
#
loop_
_entity_poly.entity_id
_entity_poly.type
_entity_poly.pdbx_seq_one_letter_code
_entity_poly.pdbx_strand_id
1 'polypeptide(L)'
;MNTDYVSANEEAPATVAVTVSSDEPQHKYIGDIRVGAWDAKIFGCFDHLVPNCCMATLLPCVAVAQISHRMNLIPFSHVLIAYLTIWAVSNAFSSALVAVLPDALVRFVTFALFIVAVGFPWYLRTMIRKRFQLPGHVVQDILYSLCCCCCSVAQMATHVKSYKPGSCDFGPPDTLPAFE
;
A
#
# COMPACT_ATOMS: atom_id res chain seq x y z
N MET A 1 57.16 30.38 6.86
CA MET A 1 57.76 29.04 7.06
C MET A 1 56.73 28.02 6.62
N ASN A 2 57.07 27.31 5.55
CA ASN A 2 56.54 26.09 4.95
C ASN A 2 55.02 25.80 4.85
N THR A 3 54.64 25.68 3.58
CA THR A 3 53.63 24.80 3.00
C THR A 3 53.82 23.33 3.36
N ASP A 4 52.71 22.59 3.55
CA ASP A 4 52.58 21.18 3.18
C ASP A 4 51.14 20.91 2.67
N TYR A 5 51.06 20.33 1.47
CA TYR A 5 49.88 19.69 0.86
C TYR A 5 49.91 18.19 1.17
N VAL A 6 48.76 17.49 1.00
CA VAL A 6 48.49 16.03 0.83
C VAL A 6 47.33 15.64 1.77
N SER A 7 46.23 14.95 1.42
CA SER A 7 45.59 14.49 0.17
C SER A 7 44.14 14.07 0.53
N ALA A 8 43.31 13.89 -0.49
CA ALA A 8 41.92 13.41 -0.42
C ALA A 8 41.73 12.11 0.39
N ASN A 9 40.53 11.93 0.96
CA ASN A 9 39.88 10.62 1.08
C ASN A 9 38.35 10.75 0.98
N GLU A 10 37.82 9.87 0.13
CA GLU A 10 36.46 9.49 -0.26
C GLU A 10 35.38 9.35 0.83
N GLU A 11 34.14 9.35 0.31
CA GLU A 11 32.78 9.21 0.85
C GLU A 11 32.51 8.20 2.00
N ALA A 12 31.55 8.57 2.88
CA ALA A 12 30.57 7.65 3.49
C ALA A 12 29.25 8.40 3.79
N PRO A 13 28.06 7.79 3.56
CA PRO A 13 26.78 8.49 3.49
C PRO A 13 26.19 8.86 4.85
N ALA A 14 25.43 9.96 4.85
CA ALA A 14 24.79 10.58 6.00
C ALA A 14 23.95 9.61 6.84
N THR A 15 24.40 9.35 8.07
CA THR A 15 23.57 8.80 9.14
C THR A 15 22.49 9.80 9.49
N VAL A 16 21.23 9.49 9.16
CA VAL A 16 20.04 10.24 9.58
C VAL A 16 19.98 10.23 11.11
N ALA A 17 20.31 11.36 11.73
CA ALA A 17 20.22 11.52 13.17
C ALA A 17 18.74 11.53 13.60
N VAL A 18 18.36 10.53 14.41
CA VAL A 18 17.04 10.42 15.03
C VAL A 18 16.95 11.42 16.18
N THR A 19 16.21 12.50 16.01
CA THR A 19 15.85 13.39 17.12
C THR A 19 14.69 12.78 17.89
N VAL A 20 14.96 12.24 19.07
CA VAL A 20 13.93 11.78 20.02
C VAL A 20 13.36 13.00 20.73
N SER A 21 12.15 13.42 20.35
CA SER A 21 11.37 14.42 21.11
C SER A 21 10.75 13.74 22.33
N SER A 22 11.12 14.20 23.53
CA SER A 22 10.52 13.80 24.80
C SER A 22 9.14 14.46 25.02
N ASP A 23 8.21 13.67 25.57
CA ASP A 23 6.93 14.04 26.22
C ASP A 23 5.61 13.70 25.51
N GLU A 24 5.37 12.41 25.24
CA GLU A 24 4.06 11.73 25.31
C GLU A 24 4.31 10.24 25.64
N PRO A 25 3.36 9.48 26.23
CA PRO A 25 3.63 8.11 26.67
C PRO A 25 4.06 7.28 25.44
N GLN A 26 5.28 6.75 25.48
CA GLN A 26 5.99 6.09 24.37
C GLN A 26 5.08 5.11 23.60
N HIS A 27 4.36 5.61 22.60
CA HIS A 27 3.78 4.74 21.59
C HIS A 27 4.94 4.21 20.76
N LYS A 28 5.00 2.88 20.69
CA LYS A 28 5.98 2.06 19.98
C LYS A 28 5.91 2.45 18.49
N TYR A 29 6.84 3.26 17.97
CA TYR A 29 6.93 3.56 16.53
C TYR A 29 8.06 2.74 15.91
N ILE A 30 7.92 2.35 14.64
CA ILE A 30 9.02 1.84 13.81
C ILE A 30 9.21 2.82 12.67
N GLY A 31 10.35 3.53 12.69
CA GLY A 31 10.51 4.71 11.85
C GLY A 31 9.43 5.73 12.16
N ASP A 32 8.63 6.08 11.16
CA ASP A 32 7.49 6.99 11.24
C ASP A 32 6.12 6.27 11.37
N ILE A 33 6.10 4.95 11.52
CA ILE A 33 4.87 4.14 11.57
C ILE A 33 4.52 3.74 12.99
N ARG A 34 3.27 4.01 13.40
CA ARG A 34 2.73 3.64 14.71
C ARG A 34 2.55 2.12 14.83
N VAL A 35 3.01 1.52 15.94
CA VAL A 35 2.80 0.10 16.27
C VAL A 35 1.74 -0.02 17.36
N GLY A 36 0.93 -1.08 17.31
CA GLY A 36 -0.07 -1.37 18.34
C GLY A 36 -1.39 -0.61 18.18
N ALA A 37 -1.48 0.33 17.24
CA ALA A 37 -2.71 1.03 16.92
C ALA A 37 -2.70 1.56 15.48
N TRP A 38 -3.88 1.59 14.85
CA TRP A 38 -4.04 2.19 13.53
C TRP A 38 -3.81 3.70 13.59
N ASP A 39 -3.17 4.23 12.56
CA ASP A 39 -2.87 5.66 12.45
C ASP A 39 -4.08 6.47 11.96
N ALA A 40 -4.99 5.80 11.25
CA ALA A 40 -6.26 6.35 10.79
C ALA A 40 -7.43 5.46 11.22
N LYS A 41 -8.60 6.07 11.43
CA LYS A 41 -9.85 5.34 11.62
C LYS A 41 -10.30 4.72 10.29
N ILE A 42 -11.06 3.63 10.34
CA ILE A 42 -11.50 2.94 9.12
C ILE A 42 -12.32 3.87 8.21
N PHE A 43 -13.23 4.67 8.78
CA PHE A 43 -13.99 5.69 8.03
C PHE A 43 -13.30 7.06 7.99
N GLY A 44 -12.02 7.15 8.33
CA GLY A 44 -11.25 8.40 8.25
C GLY A 44 -10.89 8.81 6.82
N CYS A 45 -11.26 8.01 5.80
CA CYS A 45 -11.04 8.39 4.41
C CYS A 45 -11.78 9.69 4.03
N PHE A 46 -12.86 10.05 4.72
CA PHE A 46 -13.60 11.29 4.49
C PHE A 46 -12.85 12.54 4.99
N ASP A 47 -11.90 12.39 5.91
CA ASP A 47 -11.13 13.51 6.48
C ASP A 47 -10.02 13.99 5.52
N HIS A 48 -9.49 13.08 4.68
CA HIS A 48 -8.49 13.35 3.65
C HIS A 48 -8.97 12.82 2.29
N LEU A 49 -10.00 13.46 1.75
CA LEU A 49 -10.65 13.05 0.51
C LEU A 49 -9.65 13.00 -0.67
N VAL A 50 -8.74 13.99 -0.74
CA VAL A 50 -7.66 14.06 -1.72
C VAL A 50 -6.30 13.99 -1.00
N PRO A 51 -5.35 13.14 -1.41
CA PRO A 51 -5.44 12.16 -2.51
C PRO A 51 -6.04 10.80 -2.09
N ASN A 52 -6.22 10.52 -0.79
CA ASN A 52 -6.36 9.16 -0.29
C ASN A 52 -7.68 8.48 -0.67
N CYS A 53 -8.83 9.08 -0.33
CA CYS A 53 -10.12 8.49 -0.66
C CYS A 53 -10.31 8.40 -2.18
N CYS A 54 -10.01 9.48 -2.90
CA CYS A 54 -10.12 9.53 -4.35
C CYS A 54 -9.21 8.50 -5.05
N MET A 55 -7.94 8.35 -4.64
CA MET A 55 -7.06 7.33 -5.22
C MET A 55 -7.54 5.92 -4.89
N ALA A 56 -7.96 5.67 -3.65
CA ALA A 56 -8.49 4.36 -3.26
C ALA A 56 -9.81 4.00 -3.96
N THR A 57 -10.62 5.00 -4.35
CA THR A 57 -11.88 4.77 -5.09
C THR A 57 -11.70 4.74 -6.60
N LEU A 58 -10.89 5.64 -7.17
CA LEU A 58 -10.77 5.84 -8.62
C LEU A 58 -9.64 4.99 -9.22
N LEU A 59 -8.56 4.77 -8.47
CA LEU A 59 -7.36 4.05 -8.90
C LEU A 59 -6.89 3.08 -7.81
N PRO A 60 -7.74 2.12 -7.38
CA PRO A 60 -7.39 1.18 -6.32
C PRO A 60 -6.16 0.35 -6.66
N CYS A 61 -5.90 0.10 -7.95
CA CYS A 61 -4.71 -0.60 -8.42
C CYS A 61 -3.40 0.12 -8.06
N VAL A 62 -3.36 1.46 -8.19
CA VAL A 62 -2.20 2.27 -7.83
C VAL A 62 -2.01 2.25 -6.32
N ALA A 63 -3.07 2.53 -5.56
CA ALA A 63 -3.01 2.55 -4.10
C ALA A 63 -2.54 1.19 -3.53
N VAL A 64 -3.08 0.09 -4.03
CA VAL A 64 -2.70 -1.28 -3.63
C VAL A 64 -1.25 -1.61 -4.04
N ALA A 65 -0.82 -1.19 -5.23
CA ALA A 65 0.57 -1.36 -5.67
C ALA A 65 1.55 -0.55 -4.82
N GLN A 66 1.21 0.70 -4.47
CA GLN A 66 2.01 1.54 -3.57
C GLN A 66 2.14 0.91 -2.19
N ILE A 67 1.05 0.40 -1.60
CA ILE A 67 1.09 -0.30 -0.31
C ILE A 67 1.96 -1.56 -0.38
N SER A 68 1.75 -2.39 -1.40
CA SER A 68 2.53 -3.64 -1.57
C SER A 68 4.03 -3.38 -1.70
N HIS A 69 4.39 -2.37 -2.50
CA HIS A 69 5.77 -1.98 -2.70
C HIS A 69 6.38 -1.39 -1.43
N ARG A 70 5.65 -0.49 -0.74
CA ARG A 70 6.05 0.09 0.55
C ARG A 70 6.33 -1.00 1.59
N MET A 71 5.56 -2.08 1.60
CA MET A 71 5.74 -3.22 2.51
C MET A 71 6.88 -4.17 2.10
N ASN A 72 7.55 -3.92 0.97
CA ASN A 72 8.57 -4.78 0.36
C ASN A 72 8.08 -6.21 0.07
N LEU A 73 6.81 -6.34 -0.39
CA LEU A 73 6.20 -7.65 -0.69
C LEU A 73 6.28 -8.01 -2.17
N ILE A 74 5.70 -7.15 -3.01
CA ILE A 74 5.71 -7.31 -4.47
C ILE A 74 6.03 -5.94 -5.08
N PRO A 75 6.95 -5.87 -6.06
CA PRO A 75 7.30 -4.63 -6.74
C PRO A 75 6.09 -3.97 -7.40
N PHE A 76 6.08 -2.63 -7.36
CA PHE A 76 4.98 -1.78 -7.83
C PHE A 76 4.48 -2.17 -9.24
N SER A 77 5.40 -2.32 -10.19
CA SER A 77 5.06 -2.63 -11.60
C SER A 77 4.32 -3.96 -11.77
N HIS A 78 4.66 -4.98 -10.98
CA HIS A 78 4.02 -6.29 -11.10
C HIS A 78 2.58 -6.26 -10.59
N VAL A 79 2.33 -5.61 -9.45
CA VAL A 79 0.98 -5.45 -8.90
C VAL A 79 0.14 -4.58 -9.84
N LEU A 80 0.71 -3.48 -10.35
CA LEU A 80 0.00 -2.59 -11.26
C LEU A 80 -0.40 -3.31 -12.56
N ILE A 81 0.55 -4.00 -13.20
CA ILE A 81 0.27 -4.78 -14.43
C ILE A 81 -0.78 -5.85 -14.16
N ALA A 82 -0.69 -6.58 -13.04
CA ALA A 82 -1.66 -7.61 -12.70
C ALA A 82 -3.08 -7.06 -12.51
N TYR A 83 -3.24 -5.90 -11.86
CA TYR A 83 -4.56 -5.29 -11.69
C TYR A 83 -5.10 -4.71 -13.00
N LEU A 84 -4.24 -4.13 -13.84
CA LEU A 84 -4.64 -3.61 -15.15
C LEU A 84 -5.06 -4.76 -16.09
N THR A 85 -4.37 -5.90 -16.07
CA THR A 85 -4.78 -7.07 -16.85
C THR A 85 -6.09 -7.66 -16.33
N ILE A 86 -6.29 -7.75 -15.02
CA ILE A 86 -7.58 -8.17 -14.42
C ILE A 86 -8.70 -7.24 -14.86
N TRP A 87 -8.49 -5.92 -14.79
CA TRP A 87 -9.49 -4.93 -15.22
C TRP A 87 -9.79 -5.05 -16.71
N ALA A 88 -8.77 -5.18 -17.56
CA ALA A 88 -8.92 -5.33 -19.00
C ALA A 88 -9.67 -6.62 -19.37
N VAL A 89 -9.33 -7.76 -18.76
CA VAL A 89 -10.02 -9.04 -18.97
C VAL A 89 -11.48 -8.96 -18.50
N SER A 90 -11.75 -8.25 -17.40
CA SER A 90 -13.10 -8.08 -16.85
C SER A 90 -13.96 -7.11 -17.67
N ASN A 91 -13.38 -6.06 -18.26
CA ASN A 91 -14.08 -5.05 -19.07
C ASN A 91 -14.11 -5.38 -20.57
N ALA A 92 -13.30 -6.33 -21.04
CA ALA A 92 -13.43 -6.94 -22.36
C ALA A 92 -14.80 -7.64 -22.58
N PHE A 93 -15.66 -7.61 -21.57
CA PHE A 93 -17.07 -7.97 -21.59
C PHE A 93 -17.91 -7.24 -22.67
N SER A 94 -17.43 -6.17 -23.31
CA SER A 94 -18.21 -5.49 -24.34
C SER A 94 -17.98 -5.96 -25.79
N SER A 95 -16.87 -6.61 -26.16
CA SER A 95 -16.72 -7.16 -27.52
C SER A 95 -15.40 -7.93 -27.68
N ALA A 96 -15.45 -9.06 -28.38
CA ALA A 96 -14.37 -9.98 -28.80
C ALA A 96 -14.17 -11.27 -27.97
N LEU A 97 -14.07 -11.23 -26.63
CA LEU A 97 -13.71 -12.45 -25.87
C LEU A 97 -14.86 -13.49 -25.80
N VAL A 98 -16.10 -13.04 -25.61
CA VAL A 98 -17.31 -13.89 -25.60
C VAL A 98 -17.59 -14.50 -26.98
N ALA A 99 -17.08 -13.88 -28.06
CA ALA A 99 -17.23 -14.41 -29.41
C ALA A 99 -16.35 -15.64 -29.68
N VAL A 100 -15.31 -15.87 -28.86
CA VAL A 100 -14.31 -16.92 -29.06
C VAL A 100 -14.35 -17.98 -27.95
N LEU A 101 -14.73 -17.62 -26.72
CA LEU A 101 -14.77 -18.52 -25.57
C LEU A 101 -16.21 -18.84 -25.12
N PRO A 102 -16.46 -20.02 -24.54
CA PRO A 102 -17.75 -20.34 -23.93
C PRO A 102 -18.11 -19.34 -22.82
N ASP A 103 -19.35 -18.84 -22.79
CA ASP A 103 -19.85 -17.88 -21.78
C ASP A 103 -19.55 -18.34 -20.34
N ALA A 104 -19.79 -19.62 -20.05
CA ALA A 104 -19.54 -20.19 -18.74
C ALA A 104 -18.05 -20.10 -18.31
N LEU A 105 -17.12 -20.27 -19.25
CA LEU A 105 -15.68 -20.17 -18.99
C LEU A 105 -15.30 -18.71 -18.70
N VAL A 106 -15.80 -17.77 -19.51
CA VAL A 106 -15.54 -16.33 -19.30
C VAL A 106 -16.04 -15.90 -17.92
N ARG A 107 -17.27 -16.26 -17.56
CA ARG A 107 -17.86 -15.94 -16.25
C ARG A 107 -17.09 -16.56 -15.09
N PHE A 108 -16.65 -17.82 -15.23
CA PHE A 108 -15.84 -18.48 -14.21
C PHE A 108 -14.49 -17.79 -14.02
N VAL A 109 -13.80 -17.46 -15.12
CA VAL A 109 -12.51 -16.75 -15.08
C VAL A 109 -12.67 -15.36 -14.48
N THR A 110 -13.66 -14.57 -14.91
CA THR A 110 -13.94 -13.25 -14.35
C THR A 110 -14.24 -13.33 -12.85
N PHE A 111 -15.03 -14.31 -12.41
CA PHE A 111 -15.32 -14.51 -10.99
C PHE A 111 -14.04 -14.86 -10.21
N ALA A 112 -13.21 -15.77 -10.73
CA ALA A 112 -11.94 -16.13 -10.09
C ALA A 112 -10.99 -14.91 -9.98
N LEU A 113 -10.87 -14.11 -11.03
CA LEU A 113 -10.05 -12.89 -11.03
C LEU A 113 -10.59 -11.83 -10.05
N PHE A 114 -11.90 -11.71 -9.91
CA PHE A 114 -12.53 -10.83 -8.91
C PHE A 114 -12.16 -11.26 -7.48
N ILE A 115 -12.21 -12.56 -7.18
CA ILE A 115 -11.80 -13.09 -5.88
C ILE A 115 -10.33 -12.75 -5.60
N VAL A 116 -9.44 -12.84 -6.58
CA VAL A 116 -8.03 -12.45 -6.43
C VAL A 116 -7.89 -10.94 -6.18
N ALA A 117 -8.60 -10.11 -6.94
CA ALA A 117 -8.55 -8.65 -6.79
C ALA A 117 -9.05 -8.16 -5.41
N VAL A 118 -10.03 -8.83 -4.81
CA VAL A 118 -10.52 -8.51 -3.45
C VAL A 118 -9.67 -9.20 -2.37
N GLY A 119 -9.14 -10.39 -2.65
CA GLY A 119 -8.34 -11.16 -1.70
C GLY A 119 -6.96 -10.55 -1.43
N PHE A 120 -6.33 -9.92 -2.43
CA PHE A 120 -5.00 -9.34 -2.26
C PHE A 120 -4.95 -8.14 -1.28
N PRO A 121 -5.88 -7.16 -1.34
CA PRO A 121 -5.94 -6.08 -0.34
C PRO A 121 -6.25 -6.60 1.07
N TRP A 122 -7.05 -7.67 1.20
CA TRP A 122 -7.28 -8.34 2.48
C TRP A 122 -6.02 -9.02 3.02
N TYR A 123 -5.23 -9.65 2.15
CA TYR A 123 -3.92 -10.20 2.50
C TYR A 123 -2.97 -9.09 2.98
N LEU A 124 -2.87 -7.96 2.25
CA LEU A 124 -2.08 -6.80 2.66
C LEU A 124 -2.51 -6.28 4.03
N ARG A 125 -3.82 -6.17 4.28
CA ARG A 125 -4.35 -5.75 5.57
C ARG A 125 -3.90 -6.67 6.70
N THR A 126 -4.01 -7.98 6.48
CA THR A 126 -3.59 -8.99 7.45
C THR A 126 -2.09 -8.92 7.72
N MET A 127 -1.28 -8.73 6.68
CA MET A 127 0.18 -8.60 6.80
C MET A 127 0.56 -7.34 7.58
N ILE A 128 -0.01 -6.18 7.25
CA ILE A 128 0.20 -4.92 7.97
C ILE A 128 -0.15 -5.10 9.45
N ARG A 129 -1.32 -5.69 9.73
CA ARG A 129 -1.76 -5.93 11.11
C ARG A 129 -0.80 -6.81 11.90
N LYS A 130 -0.33 -7.91 11.31
CA LYS A 130 0.63 -8.80 11.97
C LYS A 130 1.98 -8.10 12.18
N ARG A 131 2.48 -7.39 11.16
CA ARG A 131 3.78 -6.71 11.17
C ARG A 131 3.84 -5.56 12.18
N PHE A 132 2.76 -4.78 12.31
CA PHE A 132 2.67 -3.65 13.23
C PHE A 132 1.86 -3.94 14.51
N GLN A 133 1.61 -5.22 14.81
CA GLN A 133 0.91 -5.66 16.03
C GLN A 133 -0.44 -4.94 16.26
N LEU A 134 -1.18 -4.69 15.18
CA LEU A 134 -2.39 -3.87 15.22
C LEU A 134 -3.60 -4.66 15.77
N PRO A 135 -4.45 -4.03 16.58
CA PRO A 135 -5.62 -4.67 17.17
C PRO A 135 -6.68 -5.00 16.11
N GLY A 136 -7.34 -6.13 16.31
CA GLY A 136 -8.51 -6.55 15.53
C GLY A 136 -8.62 -8.07 15.44
N HIS A 137 -9.56 -8.56 14.64
CA HIS A 137 -9.75 -9.98 14.36
C HIS A 137 -9.99 -10.22 12.86
N VAL A 138 -9.86 -11.47 12.38
CA VAL A 138 -9.93 -11.79 10.94
C VAL A 138 -11.29 -11.43 10.33
N VAL A 139 -12.38 -11.65 11.07
CA VAL A 139 -13.75 -11.33 10.61
C VAL A 139 -13.93 -9.83 10.36
N GLN A 140 -13.37 -8.98 11.22
CA GLN A 140 -13.40 -7.53 11.05
C GLN A 140 -12.66 -7.09 9.78
N ASP A 141 -11.54 -7.75 9.44
CA ASP A 141 -10.83 -7.45 8.19
C ASP A 141 -11.66 -7.87 6.96
N ILE A 142 -12.34 -9.02 7.03
CA ILE A 142 -13.26 -9.47 5.96
C ILE A 142 -14.41 -8.47 5.79
N LEU A 143 -15.08 -8.10 6.88
CA LEU A 143 -16.21 -7.16 6.85
C LEU A 143 -15.79 -5.81 6.27
N TYR A 144 -14.65 -5.26 6.68
CA TYR A 144 -14.18 -3.99 6.13
C TYR A 144 -13.72 -4.09 4.67
N SER A 145 -13.06 -5.18 4.28
CA SER A 145 -12.68 -5.41 2.89
C SER A 145 -13.89 -5.57 1.96
N LEU A 146 -15.00 -6.14 2.43
CA LEU A 146 -16.22 -6.33 1.64
C LEU A 146 -17.16 -5.11 1.66
N CYS A 147 -17.37 -4.47 2.82
CA CYS A 147 -18.37 -3.41 2.97
C CYS A 147 -17.82 -1.99 2.73
N CYS A 148 -16.51 -1.76 2.91
CA CYS A 148 -15.87 -0.50 2.48
C CYS A 148 -14.41 -0.74 2.06
N CYS A 149 -14.23 -1.34 0.87
CA CYS A 149 -12.91 -1.65 0.34
C CYS A 149 -12.00 -0.42 0.23
N CYS A 150 -12.53 0.70 -0.26
CA CYS A 150 -11.79 1.95 -0.41
C CYS A 150 -11.35 2.52 0.94
N CYS A 151 -12.21 2.47 1.96
CA CYS A 151 -11.87 2.85 3.33
C CYS A 151 -10.72 2.01 3.88
N SER A 152 -10.77 0.70 3.68
CA SER A 152 -9.73 -0.21 4.15
C SER A 152 -8.40 0.05 3.46
N VAL A 153 -8.41 0.24 2.13
CA VAL A 153 -7.20 0.59 1.36
C VAL A 153 -6.66 1.95 1.81
N ALA A 154 -7.52 2.94 2.00
CA ALA A 154 -7.15 4.26 2.46
C ALA A 154 -6.53 4.24 3.86
N GLN A 155 -7.12 3.49 4.80
CA GLN A 155 -6.57 3.29 6.15
C GLN A 155 -5.18 2.64 6.09
N MET A 156 -5.01 1.59 5.27
CA MET A 156 -3.72 0.94 5.09
C MET A 156 -2.68 1.91 4.51
N ALA A 157 -3.05 2.64 3.45
CA ALA A 157 -2.17 3.61 2.78
C ALA A 157 -1.69 4.71 3.74
N THR A 158 -2.60 5.24 4.59
CA THR A 158 -2.23 6.22 5.62
C THR A 158 -1.31 5.61 6.67
N HIS A 159 -1.60 4.39 7.10
CA HIS A 159 -0.82 3.73 8.15
C HIS A 159 0.62 3.45 7.72
N VAL A 160 0.82 2.94 6.49
CA VAL A 160 2.17 2.65 5.97
C VAL A 160 2.83 3.86 5.29
N LYS A 161 2.14 5.01 5.30
CA LYS A 161 2.59 6.27 4.66
C LYS A 161 2.96 6.05 3.18
N SER A 162 2.14 5.30 2.44
CA SER A 162 2.43 4.96 1.03
C SER A 162 2.16 6.10 0.05
N TYR A 163 1.68 7.24 0.52
CA TYR A 163 1.43 8.44 -0.27
C TYR A 163 1.82 9.69 0.51
N LYS A 164 2.08 10.78 -0.20
CA LYS A 164 2.37 12.11 0.36
C LYS A 164 1.08 12.95 0.34
N PRO A 165 0.57 13.42 1.49
CA PRO A 165 -0.60 14.30 1.53
C PRO A 165 -0.40 15.56 0.68
N GLY A 166 -1.42 15.95 -0.08
CA GLY A 166 -1.35 17.15 -0.95
C GLY A 166 -0.65 16.96 -2.29
N SER A 167 -0.05 15.78 -2.56
CA SER A 167 0.51 15.44 -3.88
C SER A 167 -0.18 14.21 -4.47
N CYS A 168 -0.51 14.26 -5.76
CA CYS A 168 -1.04 13.12 -6.51
C CYS A 168 0.10 12.40 -7.24
N ASP A 169 0.96 11.71 -6.49
CA ASP A 169 2.01 10.88 -7.08
C ASP A 169 1.50 9.45 -7.33
N PHE A 170 1.75 8.96 -8.54
CA PHE A 170 1.40 7.60 -8.97
C PHE A 170 2.61 6.66 -8.92
N GLY A 171 3.79 7.18 -8.55
CA GLY A 171 5.02 6.42 -8.46
C GLY A 171 5.10 5.48 -7.25
N PRO A 172 6.10 4.58 -7.26
CA PRO A 172 6.42 3.75 -6.11
C PRO A 172 6.95 4.59 -4.94
N PRO A 173 6.44 4.41 -3.70
CA PRO A 173 7.05 5.01 -2.52
C PRO A 173 8.32 4.24 -2.11
N ASP A 174 9.17 4.86 -1.29
CA ASP A 174 10.32 4.16 -0.69
C ASP A 174 9.88 2.90 0.07
N THR A 175 10.69 1.84 0.08
CA THR A 175 10.33 0.60 0.77
C THR A 175 10.62 0.69 2.27
N LEU A 176 9.84 -0.03 3.08
CA LEU A 176 10.13 -0.19 4.50
C LEU A 176 11.26 -1.21 4.69
N PRO A 177 12.19 -0.98 5.62
CA PRO A 177 13.23 -1.94 5.92
C PRO A 177 12.58 -3.29 6.31
N ALA A 178 13.11 -4.37 5.73
CA ALA A 178 12.74 -5.72 6.15
C ALA A 178 13.14 -5.85 7.64
N PHE A 179 12.23 -6.33 8.48
CA PHE A 179 12.60 -6.68 9.84
C PHE A 179 13.45 -7.95 9.77
N GLU A 180 14.67 -7.88 10.30
CA GLU A 180 15.44 -9.07 10.69
C GLU A 180 14.79 -9.76 11.90
#